data_AF-A0A3S2HXT5-F1
#
_entry.id   AF-A0A3S2HXT5-F1
#
_cell.length_a   1.000
_cell.length_b   1.000
_cell.length_c   1.000
_cell.angle_alpha   90.00
_cell.angle_beta   90.00
_cell.angle_gamma   90.00
#
_symmetry.space_group_name_H-M   'P 1'
#
loop_
_entity.id
_entity.type
_entity.pdbx_description
1 polymer ?
#
loop_
_entity_poly.entity_id
_entity_poly.type
_entity_poly.pdbx_seq_one_letter_code
_entity_poly.pdbx_strand_id
1 'polypeptide(L)' 'MALDWDKLRVFHAAAEAGSFTHAAETLHLSQSAISRQVSALEHD' A
#
# COMPACT_ATOMS: atom_id res chain seq x y z
N MET A 1 -18.89 -4.96 -8.06
CA MET A 1 -17.63 -4.99 -7.30
C MET A 1 -16.55 -4.45 -8.19
N ALA A 2 -16.13 -3.20 -7.98
CA ALA A 2 -14.95 -2.68 -8.68
C ALA A 2 -13.73 -3.05 -7.84
N LEU A 3 -12.74 -3.66 -8.47
CA LEU A 3 -11.46 -3.94 -7.81
C LEU A 3 -10.80 -2.62 -7.43
N ASP A 4 -10.40 -2.47 -6.17
CA ASP A 4 -9.70 -1.28 -5.71
C ASP A 4 -8.22 -1.38 -6.13
N TRP A 5 -7.96 -0.96 -7.36
CA TRP A 5 -6.63 -0.96 -7.96
C TRP A 5 -5.62 -0.12 -7.20
N ASP A 6 -6.05 0.88 -6.44
CA ASP A 6 -5.16 1.71 -5.64
C ASP A 6 -4.63 0.93 -4.43
N LYS A 7 -5.48 0.13 -3.76
CA LYS A 7 -5.04 -0.80 -2.72
C LYS A 7 -4.04 -1.83 -3.25
N LEU A 8 -4.28 -2.39 -4.43
CA LEU A 8 -3.37 -3.35 -5.06
C LEU A 8 -2.03 -2.71 -5.45
N ARG A 9 -2.05 -1.48 -5.96
CA ARG A 9 -0.83 -0.73 -6.30
C ARG A 9 0.03 -0.46 -5.08
N VAL A 10 -0.60 -0.06 -3.98
CA VAL A 10 0.09 0.20 -2.71
C VAL A 10 0.64 -1.08 -2.10
N PHE A 11 -0.14 -2.17 -2.13
CA PHE A 11 0.33 -3.48 -1.69
C PHE A 11 1.54 -3.97 -2.51
N HIS A 12 1.49 -3.85 -3.84
CA HIS A 12 2.61 -4.21 -4.71
C HIS A 12 3.87 -3.41 -4.39
N ALA A 13 3.76 -2.08 -4.28
CA ALA A 13 4.91 -1.23 -3.97
C ALA A 13 5.52 -1.55 -2.60
N ALA A 14 4.68 -1.86 -1.60
CA ALA A 14 5.14 -2.29 -0.28
C ALA A 14 5.86 -3.65 -0.32
N ALA A 15 5.34 -4.61 -1.07
CA ALA A 15 5.95 -5.92 -1.25
C ALA A 15 7.28 -5.85 -2.02
N GLU A 16 7.35 -5.03 -3.07
CA GLU A 16 8.56 -4.80 -3.85
C GLU A 16 9.65 -4.10 -3.05
N ALA A 17 9.28 -3.10 -2.25
CA ALA A 17 10.22 -2.38 -1.39
C ALA A 17 10.62 -3.17 -0.12
N GLY A 18 9.83 -4.16 0.29
CA GLY A 18 10.00 -4.87 1.57
C GLY A 18 9.88 -3.97 2.81
N SER A 19 9.38 -2.75 2.66
CA SER A 19 9.34 -1.71 3.70
C SER A 19 8.25 -0.68 3.41
N PHE A 20 7.36 -0.45 4.38
CA PHE A 20 6.34 0.59 4.25
C PHE A 20 6.91 2.01 4.19
N THR A 21 8.08 2.25 4.78
CA THR A 21 8.75 3.55 4.71
C THR A 21 9.25 3.85 3.30
N HIS A 22 9.97 2.90 2.69
CA HIS A 22 10.47 3.06 1.32
C HIS A 22 9.35 3.12 0.28
N ALA A 23 8.28 2.34 0.48
CA ALA A 23 7.10 2.41 -0.39
C ALA A 23 6.40 3.77 -0.28
N ALA A 24 6.32 4.36 0.92
CA ALA A 24 5.75 5.68 1.15
C ALA A 24 6.54 6.78 0.44
N GLU A 25 7.88 6.73 0.49
CA GLU A 25 8.76 7.65 -0.24
C GLU A 25 8.55 7.55 -1.76
N THR A 26 8.52 6.32 -2.29
CA THR A 26 8.32 6.04 -3.72
C THR A 26 6.96 6.51 -4.22
N LEU A 27 5.91 6.33 -3.41
CA LEU A 27 4.54 6.69 -3.78
C LEU A 27 4.15 8.12 -3.38
N HIS A 28 5.06 8.89 -2.76
CA HIS A 28 4.79 10.21 -2.19
C HIS A 28 3.57 10.23 -1.24
N LEU A 29 3.45 9.17 -0.44
CA LEU A 29 2.43 9.01 0.59
C LEU A 29 3.08 9.02 1.97
N SER A 30 2.27 9.07 3.02
CA SER A 30 2.77 8.81 4.38
C SER A 30 2.83 7.30 4.64
N GLN A 31 3.80 6.85 5.44
CA GLN A 31 3.91 5.45 5.84
C GLN A 31 2.63 4.94 6.53
N SER A 32 1.95 5.80 7.31
CA SER A 32 0.67 5.44 7.93
C SER A 32 -0.47 5.27 6.92
N ALA A 33 -0.45 5.99 5.79
CA ALA A 33 -1.42 5.77 4.71
C ALA A 33 -1.20 4.42 4.02
N ILE A 34 0.06 4.06 3.73
CA ILE A 34 0.43 2.74 3.19
C ILE A 34 -0.05 1.63 4.13
N SER A 35 0.28 1.71 5.42
CA SER A 35 -0.10 0.71 6.41
C SER A 35 -1.61 0.49 6.47
N ARG A 36 -2.42 1.57 6.46
CA ARG A 36 -3.88 1.45 6.48
C ARG A 36 -4.43 0.77 5.22
N GLN A 37 -3.89 1.10 4.04
CA GLN A 37 -4.36 0.52 2.78
C GLN A 37 -4.01 -0.97 2.66
N VAL A 38 -2.83 -1.37 3.12
CA VAL A 38 -2.44 -2.80 3.17
C VAL A 38 -3.31 -3.56 4.16
N SER A 39 -3.51 -3.06 5.39
CA SER A 39 -4.37 -3.72 6.35
C SER A 39 -5.83 -3.82 5.87
N ALA A 40 -6.34 -2.80 5.18
CA ALA A 40 -7.67 -2.86 4.59
C ALA A 40 -7.78 -3.94 3.50
N LEU A 41 -6.72 -4.16 2.71
CA LEU A 41 -6.68 -5.22 1.70
C LEU A 41 -6.62 -6.62 2.33
N GLU A 42 -5.93 -6.79 3.46
CA GLU A 42 -5.82 -8.08 4.17
C GLU A 42 -7.13 -8.51 4.86
N HIS A 43 -8.03 -7.56 5.15
CA HIS A 43 -9.30 -7.80 5.83
C HIS A 43 -10.52 -7.80 4.89
N ASP A 44 -10.33 -7.49 3.60
CA ASP A 44 -11.35 -7.58 2.54
C ASP A 44 -11.41 -9.02 1.96
#